data_AF-A0A536YWF6-F1
#
_entry.id   AF-A0A536YWF6-F1
#
_cell.length_a   1.000
_cell.length_b   1.000
_cell.length_c   1.000
_cell.angle_alpha   90.00
_cell.angle_beta   90.00
_cell.angle_gamma   90.00
#
_symmetry.space_group_name_H-M   'P 1'
#
loop_
_entity.id
_entity.type
_entity.pdbx_description
1 polymer ?
#
loop_
_entity_poly.entity_id
_entity_poly.type
_entity_poly.pdbx_seq_one_letter_code
_entity_poly.pdbx_strand_id
1 'polypeptide(L)'
;MKFTKRVMAMLGLAPLLAGIATFGACQTAPPPVSQAHIKTVFIIVMENKNWVQILGSSSAPYINNTLLPMASHAELYFNPPLVHPSLPNYLWLEAGINFGIFNDDPPSANHQSTTEHLVTLL
;
A
#
# COMPACT_ATOMS: atom_id res chain seq x y z
N MET A 1 51.30 28.40 -3.18
CA MET A 1 52.13 27.25 -2.74
C MET A 1 51.50 26.62 -1.52
N LYS A 2 50.97 25.39 -1.64
CA LYS A 2 50.37 24.63 -0.53
C LYS A 2 51.50 24.09 0.35
N PHE A 3 51.49 24.42 1.64
CA PHE A 3 52.44 23.87 2.61
C PHE A 3 51.75 22.79 3.46
N THR A 4 52.14 21.55 3.19
CA THR A 4 51.91 20.38 4.04
C THR A 4 53.05 20.24 5.04
N LYS A 5 52.74 19.79 6.28
CA LYS A 5 53.46 18.81 7.12
C LYS A 5 53.28 19.11 8.60
N ARG A 6 52.79 18.13 9.38
CA ARG A 6 53.31 17.68 10.70
C ARG A 6 52.86 16.22 10.89
N VAL A 7 53.74 15.24 10.64
CA VAL A 7 54.74 14.61 11.54
C VAL A 7 54.13 13.52 12.43
N MET A 8 54.77 12.34 12.34
CA MET A 8 54.51 11.05 12.96
C MET A 8 54.63 11.05 14.49
N ALA A 9 53.90 10.13 15.13
CA ALA A 9 54.44 9.35 16.24
C ALA A 9 53.93 7.90 16.12
N MET A 10 54.86 6.97 15.81
CA MET A 10 54.71 5.54 16.03
C MET A 10 55.49 5.17 17.30
N LEU A 11 54.93 4.27 18.11
CA LEU A 11 55.54 3.22 18.97
C LEU A 11 54.43 2.80 19.96
N GLY A 12 54.03 1.56 20.16
CA GLY A 12 54.45 0.23 19.73
C GLY A 12 53.70 -0.82 20.58
N LEU A 13 54.05 -2.09 20.40
CA LEU A 13 53.73 -3.29 21.19
C LEU A 13 52.69 -4.27 20.62
N ALA A 14 53.08 -5.54 20.67
CA ALA A 14 52.77 -6.66 19.79
C ALA A 14 51.45 -7.43 20.16
N PRO A 15 51.03 -8.44 19.38
CA PRO A 15 49.64 -8.88 19.27
C PRO A 15 49.24 -9.89 20.35
N LEU A 16 48.02 -9.77 20.88
CA LEU A 16 47.35 -10.86 21.57
C LEU A 16 46.26 -11.42 20.65
N LEU A 17 46.59 -12.54 20.00
CA LEU A 17 45.69 -13.32 19.17
C LEU A 17 44.68 -14.05 20.09
N ALA A 18 43.63 -13.35 20.51
CA ALA A 18 42.49 -13.98 21.18
C ALA A 18 41.56 -14.54 20.09
N GLY A 19 41.49 -15.88 20.02
CA GLY A 19 40.68 -16.61 19.06
C GLY A 19 39.22 -16.17 19.10
N ILE A 20 38.73 -15.66 17.98
CA ILE A 20 37.31 -15.45 17.75
C ILE A 20 36.72 -16.84 17.51
N ALA A 21 36.12 -17.43 18.55
CA ALA A 21 35.19 -18.53 18.37
C ALA A 21 33.96 -17.97 17.64
N THR A 22 33.94 -18.12 16.31
CA THR A 22 32.74 -17.92 15.51
C THR A 22 31.74 -19.00 15.90
N PHE A 23 30.87 -18.71 16.85
CA PHE A 23 29.63 -19.45 17.01
C PHE A 23 28.79 -19.20 15.77
N GLY A 24 28.94 -20.09 14.78
CA GLY A 24 28.03 -20.19 13.65
C GLY A 24 26.67 -20.66 14.17
N ALA A 25 25.87 -19.73 14.72
CA ALA A 25 24.47 -19.98 14.91
C ALA A 25 23.86 -20.18 13.53
N CYS A 26 23.49 -21.42 13.21
CA CYS A 26 22.57 -21.70 12.13
C CYS A 26 21.27 -20.95 12.48
N GLN A 27 21.08 -19.77 11.89
CA GLN A 27 19.77 -19.13 11.89
C GLN A 27 18.89 -20.00 11.00
N THR A 28 18.17 -20.93 11.63
CA THR A 28 17.02 -21.57 10.99
C THR A 28 16.06 -20.46 10.63
N ALA A 29 15.89 -20.19 9.33
CA ALA A 29 14.87 -19.27 8.87
C ALA A 29 13.54 -19.68 9.52
N PRO A 30 12.75 -18.72 10.06
CA PRO A 30 11.44 -19.04 10.58
C PRO A 30 10.67 -19.82 9.49
N PRO A 31 9.92 -20.87 9.86
CA PRO A 31 9.13 -21.61 8.91
C PRO A 31 8.26 -20.62 8.13
N PRO A 32 8.08 -20.81 6.81
CA PRO A 32 7.26 -19.92 6.02
C PRO A 32 5.89 -19.83 6.69
N VAL A 33 5.57 -18.65 7.22
CA VAL A 33 4.24 -18.36 7.72
C VAL A 33 3.32 -18.48 6.52
N SER A 34 2.44 -19.48 6.52
CA SER A 34 1.36 -19.56 5.56
C SER A 34 0.50 -18.31 5.77
N GLN A 35 0.66 -17.33 4.89
CA GLN A 35 -0.11 -16.10 4.95
C GLN A 35 -1.57 -16.49 4.83
N ALA A 36 -2.38 -16.11 5.82
CA ALA A 36 -3.81 -16.36 5.76
C ALA A 36 -4.36 -15.70 4.49
N HIS A 37 -4.77 -16.53 3.54
CA HIS A 37 -5.31 -16.03 2.28
C HIS A 37 -6.70 -15.44 2.53
N ILE A 38 -6.94 -14.24 2.02
CA ILE A 38 -8.27 -13.66 2.03
C ILE A 38 -9.13 -14.52 1.10
N LYS A 39 -10.26 -15.04 1.60
CA LYS A 39 -11.13 -15.93 0.81
C LYS A 39 -12.33 -15.22 0.22
N THR A 40 -12.82 -14.19 0.90
CA THR A 40 -14.06 -13.50 0.53
C THR A 40 -13.96 -12.05 0.95
N VAL A 41 -14.20 -11.17 -0.02
CA VAL A 41 -14.26 -9.72 0.18
C VAL A 41 -15.62 -9.25 -0.30
N PHE A 42 -16.29 -8.44 0.52
CA PHE A 42 -17.50 -7.73 0.11
C PHE A 42 -17.14 -6.26 -0.05
N ILE A 43 -17.41 -5.71 -1.24
CA ILE A 43 -17.19 -4.30 -1.54
C ILE A 43 -18.57 -3.64 -1.67
N ILE A 44 -18.81 -2.60 -0.86
CA ILE A 44 -20.03 -1.81 -0.90
C ILE A 44 -19.62 -0.37 -1.23
N VAL A 45 -20.00 0.12 -2.40
CA VAL A 45 -19.64 1.45 -2.88
C VAL A 45 -20.81 2.41 -2.68
N MET A 46 -20.53 3.60 -2.15
CA MET A 46 -21.51 4.69 -2.07
C MET A 46 -21.34 5.64 -3.25
N GLU A 47 -22.32 5.65 -4.13
CA GLU A 47 -22.32 6.51 -5.32
C GLU A 47 -22.39 8.00 -4.93
N ASN A 48 -21.49 8.81 -5.50
CA ASN A 48 -21.49 10.27 -5.35
C ASN A 48 -21.48 10.77 -3.89
N LYS A 49 -20.66 10.15 -3.04
CA LYS A 49 -20.47 10.59 -1.64
C LYS A 49 -19.00 10.83 -1.32
N ASN A 50 -18.69 12.07 -0.97
CA ASN A 50 -17.40 12.44 -0.42
C ASN A 50 -17.34 12.06 1.06
N TRP A 51 -16.13 11.73 1.54
CA TRP A 51 -15.86 11.43 2.94
C TRP A 51 -16.43 12.50 3.90
N VAL A 52 -16.27 13.78 3.55
CA VAL A 52 -16.74 14.92 4.36
C VAL A 52 -18.26 14.97 4.53
N GLN A 53 -19.01 14.29 3.66
CA GLN A 53 -20.48 14.21 3.72
C GLN A 53 -20.94 13.03 4.60
N ILE A 54 -20.03 12.11 4.93
CA ILE A 54 -20.30 10.92 5.73
C ILE A 54 -19.79 11.10 7.16
N LEU A 55 -18.54 11.53 7.34
CA LEU A 55 -17.93 11.66 8.66
C LEU A 55 -18.70 12.66 9.54
N GLY A 56 -19.18 12.21 10.70
CA GLY A 56 -19.98 12.98 11.64
C GLY A 56 -21.43 13.23 11.20
N SER A 57 -21.86 12.72 10.04
CA SER A 57 -23.20 12.96 9.51
C SER A 57 -24.27 12.16 10.26
N SER A 58 -25.31 12.86 10.74
CA SER A 58 -26.48 12.22 11.39
C SER A 58 -27.32 11.37 10.44
N SER A 59 -27.19 11.57 9.12
CA SER A 59 -27.82 10.76 8.09
C SER A 59 -27.13 9.42 7.85
N ALA A 60 -25.94 9.19 8.43
CA ALA A 60 -25.17 7.96 8.32
C ALA A 60 -24.81 7.38 9.72
N PRO A 61 -25.80 7.12 10.60
CA PRO A 61 -25.54 6.79 12.00
C PRO A 61 -24.83 5.45 12.17
N TYR A 62 -25.13 4.46 11.33
CA TYR A 62 -24.48 3.14 11.41
C TYR A 62 -23.00 3.20 10.99
N ILE A 63 -22.68 3.96 9.93
CA ILE A 63 -21.29 4.15 9.51
C ILE A 63 -20.51 4.83 10.65
N ASN A 64 -21.01 5.96 11.15
CA ASN A 64 -20.29 6.76 12.13
C ASN A 64 -20.18 6.12 13.53
N ASN A 65 -21.24 5.48 14.01
CA ASN A 65 -21.30 4.98 15.39
C ASN A 65 -20.98 3.50 15.53
N THR A 66 -20.91 2.75 14.43
CA THR A 66 -20.63 1.30 14.46
C THR A 66 -19.43 0.94 13.60
N LEU A 67 -19.45 1.25 12.31
CA LEU A 67 -18.38 0.78 11.40
C LEU A 67 -17.04 1.49 11.64
N LEU A 68 -17.03 2.82 11.72
CA LEU A 68 -15.77 3.57 11.88
C LEU A 68 -15.01 3.20 13.16
N PRO A 69 -15.64 3.05 14.35
CA PRO A 69 -14.92 2.64 15.56
C PRO A 69 -14.29 1.23 15.51
N MET A 70 -14.75 0.34 14.61
CA MET A 70 -14.26 -1.05 14.51
C MET A 70 -13.45 -1.33 13.24
N ALA A 71 -13.23 -0.33 12.40
CA ALA A 71 -12.56 -0.47 11.10
C ALA A 71 -11.27 0.35 11.02
N SER A 72 -10.41 -0.02 10.09
CA SER A 72 -9.35 0.88 9.60
C SER A 72 -9.91 1.74 8.46
N HIS A 73 -9.49 3.00 8.40
CA HIS A 73 -9.97 3.97 7.42
C HIS A 73 -8.79 4.76 6.85
N ALA A 74 -8.89 5.12 5.57
CA ALA A 74 -7.86 5.85 4.83
C ALA A 74 -8.26 7.32 4.69
N GLU A 75 -7.75 8.19 5.55
CA GLU A 75 -8.07 9.63 5.52
C GLU A 75 -7.32 10.41 4.42
N LEU A 76 -6.32 9.78 3.81
CA LEU A 76 -5.53 10.35 2.70
C LEU A 76 -5.85 9.65 1.37
N TYR A 77 -7.11 9.23 1.19
CA TYR A 77 -7.61 8.70 -0.06
C TYR A 77 -8.04 9.83 -1.00
N PHE A 78 -7.62 9.77 -2.26
CA PHE A 78 -7.97 10.74 -3.29
C PHE A 78 -8.32 10.01 -4.58
N ASN A 79 -9.31 10.51 -5.31
CA ASN A 79 -9.60 10.03 -6.65
C ASN A 79 -8.52 10.54 -7.62
N PRO A 80 -8.19 9.79 -8.69
CA PRO A 80 -7.37 10.32 -9.77
C PRO A 80 -7.95 11.66 -10.28
N PRO A 81 -7.10 12.68 -10.52
CA PRO A 81 -7.57 13.98 -10.99
C PRO A 81 -8.28 13.83 -12.33
N LEU A 82 -9.32 14.65 -12.55
CA LEU A 82 -10.10 14.71 -13.80
C LEU A 82 -10.87 13.42 -14.17
N VAL A 83 -11.08 12.52 -13.21
CA VAL A 83 -11.89 11.30 -13.39
C VAL A 83 -13.30 11.54 -12.83
N HIS A 84 -14.09 12.33 -13.58
CA HIS A 84 -15.54 12.36 -13.45
C HIS A 84 -16.14 12.44 -14.86
N PRO A 85 -17.09 11.56 -15.25
CA PRO A 85 -18.12 10.89 -14.44
C PRO A 85 -17.71 9.57 -13.75
N SER A 86 -18.66 8.79 -13.21
CA SER A 86 -18.38 7.74 -12.20
C SER A 86 -17.75 6.46 -12.77
N LEU A 87 -18.05 6.06 -14.00
CA LEU A 87 -17.58 4.81 -14.62
C LEU A 87 -16.05 4.66 -14.58
N PRO A 88 -15.24 5.68 -14.94
CA PRO A 88 -13.79 5.56 -14.81
C PRO A 88 -13.30 5.27 -13.38
N ASN A 89 -14.02 5.69 -12.33
CA ASN A 89 -13.66 5.34 -10.95
C ASN A 89 -13.85 3.84 -10.68
N TYR A 90 -14.91 3.23 -11.21
CA TYR A 90 -15.15 1.79 -11.09
C TYR A 90 -14.12 0.96 -11.86
N LEU A 91 -13.69 1.43 -13.04
CA LEU A 91 -12.63 0.79 -13.81
C LEU A 91 -11.29 0.83 -13.05
N TRP A 92 -10.95 1.97 -12.44
CA TRP A 92 -9.78 2.09 -11.56
C TRP A 92 -9.85 1.16 -10.35
N LEU A 93 -11.01 1.06 -9.70
CA LEU A 93 -11.21 0.18 -8.56
C LEU A 93 -11.02 -1.30 -8.93
N GLU A 94 -11.51 -1.70 -10.11
CA GLU A 94 -11.53 -3.10 -10.53
C GLU A 94 -10.22 -3.55 -11.21
N ALA A 95 -9.65 -2.71 -12.08
CA ALA A 95 -8.54 -3.08 -12.97
C ALA A 95 -7.29 -2.21 -12.77
N GLY A 96 -7.32 -1.23 -11.86
CA GLY A 96 -6.19 -0.34 -11.62
C GLY A 96 -5.89 0.62 -12.79
N ILE A 97 -6.82 0.78 -13.75
CA ILE A 97 -6.72 1.70 -14.88
C ILE A 97 -8.12 2.01 -15.43
N ASN A 98 -8.30 3.13 -16.14
CA ASN A 98 -9.58 3.49 -16.78
C ASN A 98 -9.67 3.18 -18.29
N PHE A 99 -8.67 2.53 -18.89
CA PHE A 99 -8.62 2.20 -20.32
C PHE A 99 -8.77 3.40 -21.27
N GLY A 100 -8.48 4.62 -20.80
CA GLY A 100 -8.72 5.84 -21.58
C GLY A 100 -10.19 6.26 -21.66
N ILE A 101 -11.07 5.69 -20.84
CA ILE A 101 -12.48 6.06 -20.74
C ILE A 101 -12.63 7.22 -19.75
N PHE A 102 -13.36 8.26 -20.18
CA PHE A 102 -13.63 9.49 -19.42
C PHE A 102 -15.13 9.86 -19.42
N ASN A 103 -16.02 8.91 -19.70
CA ASN A 103 -17.47 9.11 -19.74
C ASN A 103 -18.21 7.94 -19.06
N ASP A 104 -19.55 8.01 -19.03
CA ASP A 104 -20.45 7.00 -18.44
C ASP A 104 -21.26 6.26 -19.52
N ASP A 105 -20.72 6.14 -20.74
CA ASP A 105 -21.44 5.45 -21.81
C ASP A 105 -21.67 3.97 -21.46
N PRO A 106 -22.77 3.37 -21.95
CA PRO A 106 -23.14 2.00 -21.60
C PRO A 106 -22.10 0.97 -22.04
N PRO A 107 -22.18 -0.28 -21.53
CA PRO A 107 -21.29 -1.36 -21.95
C PRO A 107 -21.23 -1.58 -23.48
N SER A 108 -22.30 -1.26 -24.23
CA SER A 108 -22.25 -1.33 -25.70
C SER A 108 -21.19 -0.43 -26.35
N ALA A 109 -20.73 0.61 -25.65
CA ALA A 109 -19.65 1.51 -26.06
C ALA A 109 -18.35 1.27 -25.26
N ASN A 110 -18.47 1.03 -23.95
CA ASN A 110 -17.34 1.00 -23.02
C ASN A 110 -16.96 -0.40 -22.51
N HIS A 111 -17.44 -1.48 -23.11
CA HIS A 111 -17.11 -2.85 -22.71
C HIS A 111 -15.60 -3.09 -22.69
N GLN A 112 -15.13 -3.73 -21.60
CA GLN A 112 -13.76 -4.18 -21.44
C GLN A 112 -13.72 -5.72 -21.38
N SER A 113 -12.71 -6.31 -22.01
CA SER A 113 -12.48 -7.76 -22.07
C SER A 113 -11.25 -8.23 -21.29
N THR A 114 -10.68 -7.35 -20.45
CA THR A 114 -9.55 -7.70 -19.58
C THR A 114 -9.94 -8.84 -18.63
N THR A 115 -8.96 -9.69 -18.29
CA THR A 115 -9.08 -10.71 -17.23
C THR A 115 -8.27 -10.35 -15.99
N GLU A 116 -7.50 -9.26 -16.05
CA GLU A 116 -6.70 -8.73 -14.96
C GLU A 116 -7.61 -7.91 -14.04
N HIS A 117 -8.27 -8.61 -13.13
CA HIS A 117 -9.18 -8.08 -12.13
C HIS A 117 -8.52 -8.10 -10.76
N LEU A 118 -8.88 -7.16 -9.87
CA LEU A 118 -8.40 -7.11 -8.49
C LEU A 118 -8.49 -8.49 -7.81
N VAL A 119 -9.61 -9.19 -7.99
CA VAL A 119 -9.86 -10.52 -7.38
C VAL A 119 -8.96 -11.63 -7.90
N THR A 120 -8.36 -11.48 -9.09
CA THR A 120 -7.41 -12.46 -9.64
C THR A 120 -6.02 -12.31 -9.00
N LEU A 121 -5.75 -11.17 -8.35
CA LEU A 121 -4.46 -10.82 -7.74
C LEU A 121 -4.41 -11.00 -6.22
N LEU A 122 -5.55 -11.32 -5.58
CA LEU A 122 -5.71 -11.50 -4.12
C LEU A 122 -5.64 -12.97 -3.70
#